data_AF-A0A258VBT1-F1
#
_entry.id   AF-A0A258VBT1-F1
#
_cell.length_a   1.000
_cell.length_b   1.000
_cell.length_c   1.000
_cell.angle_alpha   90.00
_cell.angle_beta   90.00
_cell.angle_gamma   90.00
#
_symmetry.space_group_name_H-M   'P 1'
#
loop_
_entity.id
_entity.type
_entity.pdbx_description
1 polymer ?
#
loop_
_entity_poly.entity_id
_entity_poly.type
_entity_poly.pdbx_seq_one_letter_code
_entity_poly.pdbx_strand_id
1 'polypeptide(L)'
;MDIEKEHLQSSAEFIKTRLQNLKTERPHFSIRNECLKLRKVSPTLVSLMLQGKRKVSLDRVDELSILLKLSPSEKQAFKNLVESEMPISRNPQKKSTVEKTLLKEIKKRNEVSDSILTNFLNIYVKDAFQIKELQEHPELIYKKLAFLADEKSIRKSIHFLLREGYLRKTLDNKIVLDQPLSVKEPKEAHLLVRRFHKKALKLAAVGLDLVPTDKRIANTFIVPLDQTTYFELQDMIRSFADQLKEFCETRALQGENLYQLTLNLTPTGDLK
;
A
#
# COMPACT_ATOMS: atom_id res chain seq x y z
N MET A 1 4.76 30.74 -8.81
CA MET A 1 3.43 30.74 -9.45
C MET A 1 2.65 29.63 -8.79
N ASP A 2 1.97 30.01 -7.71
CA ASP A 2 1.14 29.14 -6.88
C ASP A 2 -0.03 28.63 -7.70
N ILE A 3 -0.14 27.30 -7.80
CA ILE A 3 -1.42 26.65 -8.07
C ILE A 3 -1.91 26.19 -6.71
N GLU A 4 -2.47 27.15 -5.98
CA GLU A 4 -3.35 26.87 -4.86
C GLU A 4 -4.44 25.90 -5.30
N LYS A 5 -4.80 25.01 -4.36
CA LYS A 5 -6.04 24.25 -4.23
C LYS A 5 -7.24 24.78 -5.06
N GLU A 6 -7.25 24.55 -6.36
CA GLU A 6 -8.49 24.52 -7.12
C GLU A 6 -9.19 23.21 -6.76
N HIS A 7 -10.26 23.32 -5.99
CA HIS A 7 -11.26 22.26 -5.89
C HIS A 7 -11.74 21.95 -7.31
N LEU A 8 -11.18 20.92 -7.94
CA LEU A 8 -11.69 20.39 -9.19
C LEU A 8 -13.07 19.80 -8.92
N GLN A 9 -14.13 20.52 -9.31
CA GLN A 9 -15.51 20.18 -9.00
C GLN A 9 -16.08 19.14 -9.97
N SER A 10 -15.43 18.89 -11.11
CA SER A 10 -15.83 17.83 -12.03
C SER A 10 -14.72 17.27 -12.93
N SER A 11 -14.92 16.05 -13.42
CA SER A 11 -14.06 15.34 -14.36
C SER A 11 -13.89 16.10 -15.69
N ALA A 12 -14.92 16.84 -16.12
CA ALA A 12 -14.85 17.70 -17.31
C ALA A 12 -13.95 18.92 -17.09
N GLU A 13 -14.02 19.52 -15.91
CA GLU A 13 -13.15 20.64 -15.51
C GLU A 13 -11.69 20.20 -15.41
N PHE A 14 -11.45 19.01 -14.84
CA PHE A 14 -10.12 18.38 -14.83
C PHE A 14 -9.53 18.24 -16.24
N ILE A 15 -10.30 17.70 -17.17
CA ILE A 15 -9.86 17.55 -18.57
C ILE A 15 -9.56 18.93 -19.17
N LYS A 16 -10.41 19.93 -18.92
CA LYS A 16 -10.25 21.29 -19.46
C LYS A 16 -8.96 21.94 -18.98
N THR A 17 -8.74 21.98 -17.67
CA THR A 17 -7.57 22.60 -17.04
C THR A 17 -6.30 21.91 -17.52
N ARG A 18 -6.26 20.58 -17.54
CA ARG A 18 -5.06 19.86 -17.97
C ARG A 18 -4.77 20.06 -19.47
N LEU A 19 -5.78 20.11 -20.33
CA LEU A 19 -5.58 20.40 -21.76
C LEU A 19 -5.08 21.83 -22.01
N GLN A 20 -5.49 22.81 -21.20
CA GLN A 20 -4.94 24.17 -21.27
C GLN A 20 -3.47 24.18 -20.87
N ASN A 21 -3.11 23.51 -19.78
CA ASN A 21 -1.70 23.39 -19.34
C ASN A 21 -0.83 22.74 -20.42
N LEU A 22 -1.32 21.66 -21.06
CA LEU A 22 -0.58 20.99 -22.13
C LEU A 22 -0.36 21.87 -23.37
N LYS A 23 -1.29 22.76 -23.70
CA LYS A 23 -1.11 23.71 -24.81
C LYS A 23 -0.04 24.76 -24.50
N THR A 24 0.07 25.15 -23.24
CA THR A 24 1.10 26.09 -22.77
C THR A 24 2.47 25.42 -22.67
N GLU A 25 2.54 24.21 -22.11
CA GLU A 25 3.77 23.42 -21.94
C GLU A 25 4.33 22.93 -23.29
N ARG A 26 3.48 22.70 -24.28
CA ARG A 26 3.85 22.07 -25.56
C ARG A 26 3.20 22.79 -26.75
N PRO A 27 3.91 23.72 -27.41
CA PRO A 27 3.39 24.49 -28.54
C PRO A 27 2.87 23.65 -29.72
N HIS A 28 3.39 22.41 -29.89
CA HIS A 28 2.96 21.48 -30.93
C HIS A 28 1.85 20.51 -30.50
N PHE A 29 1.32 20.65 -29.28
CA PHE A 29 0.26 19.79 -28.79
C PHE A 29 -1.06 20.07 -29.52
N SER A 30 -1.59 19.04 -30.18
CA SER A 30 -2.89 19.08 -30.82
C SER A 30 -3.73 17.90 -30.35
N ILE A 31 -4.91 18.20 -29.79
CA ILE A 31 -5.90 17.20 -29.38
C ILE A 31 -6.22 16.27 -30.55
N ARG A 32 -6.32 16.83 -31.77
CA ARG A 32 -6.58 16.06 -32.99
C ARG A 32 -5.48 15.02 -33.23
N ASN A 33 -4.22 15.42 -33.17
CA ASN A 33 -3.09 14.55 -33.47
C ASN A 33 -2.87 13.49 -32.38
N GLU A 34 -3.11 13.84 -31.12
CA GLU A 34 -2.97 12.90 -30.01
C GLU A 34 -4.09 11.86 -29.98
N CYS A 35 -5.33 12.25 -30.32
CA CYS A 35 -6.43 11.29 -30.41
C CYS A 35 -6.29 10.28 -31.57
N LEU A 36 -5.50 10.57 -32.63
CA LEU A 36 -5.25 9.59 -33.70
C LEU A 36 -4.57 8.31 -33.20
N LYS A 37 -3.89 8.38 -32.05
CA LYS A 37 -3.18 7.27 -31.42
C LYS A 37 -4.07 6.48 -30.46
N LEU A 38 -5.33 6.88 -30.28
CA LEU A 38 -6.26 6.37 -29.29
C LEU A 38 -7.43 5.66 -29.98
N ARG A 39 -8.01 4.64 -29.34
CA ARG A 39 -9.05 3.79 -29.94
C ARG A 39 -10.47 4.17 -29.50
N LYS A 40 -10.62 4.63 -28.27
CA LYS A 40 -11.87 4.95 -27.58
C LYS A 40 -12.10 6.44 -27.36
N VAL A 41 -11.08 7.27 -27.60
CA VAL A 41 -11.13 8.73 -27.42
C VAL A 41 -10.90 9.44 -28.76
N SER A 42 -11.94 10.14 -29.25
CA SER A 42 -11.89 10.94 -30.47
C SER A 42 -11.91 12.44 -30.16
N PRO A 43 -11.43 13.31 -31.07
CA PRO A 43 -11.47 14.77 -30.86
C PRO A 43 -12.89 15.29 -30.61
N THR A 44 -13.88 14.74 -31.32
CA THR A 44 -15.30 15.07 -31.14
C THR A 44 -15.78 14.69 -29.76
N LEU A 45 -15.40 13.52 -29.25
CA LEU A 45 -15.77 13.08 -27.91
C LEU A 45 -15.19 14.01 -26.82
N VAL A 46 -13.91 14.38 -26.95
CA VAL A 46 -13.26 15.34 -26.04
C VAL A 46 -13.98 16.69 -26.06
N SER A 47 -14.35 17.20 -27.24
CA SER A 47 -15.14 18.42 -27.37
C SER A 47 -16.51 18.33 -26.67
N LEU A 48 -17.21 17.20 -26.82
CA LEU A 48 -18.49 16.97 -26.15
C LEU A 48 -18.37 16.86 -24.63
N MET A 49 -17.26 16.32 -24.12
CA MET A 49 -16.96 16.27 -22.69
C MET A 49 -16.68 17.68 -22.13
N LEU A 50 -15.90 18.49 -22.83
CA LEU A 50 -15.61 19.87 -22.45
C LEU A 50 -16.86 20.77 -22.46
N GLN A 51 -17.85 20.45 -23.30
CA GLN A 51 -19.15 21.11 -23.34
C GLN A 51 -20.14 20.58 -22.27
N GLY A 52 -19.74 19.58 -21.46
CA GLY A 52 -20.63 18.93 -20.49
C GLY A 52 -21.72 18.05 -21.10
N LYS A 53 -21.77 17.91 -22.43
CA LYS A 53 -22.78 17.11 -23.15
C LYS A 53 -22.55 15.61 -23.07
N ARG A 54 -21.33 15.19 -22.73
CA ARG A 54 -20.97 13.78 -22.48
C ARG A 54 -20.19 13.69 -21.17
N LYS A 55 -20.68 12.85 -20.24
CA LYS A 55 -19.93 12.51 -19.03
C LYS A 55 -18.74 11.60 -19.36
N VAL A 56 -17.70 11.71 -18.55
CA VAL A 56 -16.56 10.80 -18.59
C VAL A 56 -17.00 9.45 -18.02
N SER A 57 -16.62 8.37 -18.69
CA SER A 57 -16.89 7.01 -18.27
C SER A 57 -15.59 6.29 -17.93
N LEU A 58 -15.66 5.34 -16.99
CA LEU A 58 -14.47 4.65 -16.48
C LEU A 58 -13.67 3.90 -17.54
N ASP A 59 -14.34 3.36 -18.56
CA ASP A 59 -13.74 2.65 -19.69
C ASP A 59 -12.85 3.53 -20.58
N ARG A 60 -12.93 4.86 -20.43
CA ARG A 60 -12.17 5.87 -21.19
C ARG A 60 -11.06 6.53 -20.38
N VAL A 61 -10.97 6.28 -19.08
CA VAL A 61 -9.99 6.90 -18.17
C VAL A 61 -8.56 6.62 -18.62
N ASP A 62 -8.26 5.38 -19.05
CA ASP A 62 -6.91 5.00 -19.47
C ASP A 62 -6.43 5.79 -20.69
N GLU A 63 -7.27 5.89 -21.72
CA GLU A 63 -6.92 6.64 -22.94
C GLU A 63 -6.96 8.15 -22.73
N LEU A 64 -7.88 8.66 -21.91
CA LEU A 64 -7.87 10.05 -21.50
C LEU A 64 -6.61 10.38 -20.71
N SER A 65 -6.12 9.47 -19.87
CA SER A 65 -4.85 9.67 -19.16
C SER A 65 -3.65 9.76 -20.10
N ILE A 66 -3.65 8.97 -21.18
CA ILE A 66 -2.63 9.03 -22.25
C ILE A 66 -2.73 10.36 -23.02
N LEU A 67 -3.94 10.82 -23.33
CA LEU A 67 -4.18 12.11 -23.99
C LEU A 67 -3.68 13.26 -23.12
N LEU A 68 -4.03 13.23 -21.84
CA LEU A 68 -3.74 14.25 -20.84
C LEU A 68 -2.31 14.17 -20.26
N LYS A 69 -1.51 13.20 -20.73
CA LYS A 69 -0.13 12.96 -20.27
C LYS A 69 -0.04 12.91 -18.74
N LEU A 70 -0.99 12.20 -18.12
CA LEU A 70 -1.04 12.06 -16.67
C LEU A 70 0.04 11.09 -16.20
N SER A 71 0.71 11.47 -15.12
CA SER A 71 1.46 10.52 -14.29
C SER A 71 0.53 9.46 -13.70
N PRO A 72 1.07 8.32 -13.22
CA PRO A 72 0.25 7.29 -12.57
C PRO A 72 -0.59 7.81 -11.41
N SER A 73 -0.06 8.75 -10.62
CA SER A 73 -0.77 9.39 -9.50
C SER A 73 -1.91 10.29 -9.97
N GLU A 74 -1.68 11.12 -11.00
CA GLU A 74 -2.72 11.99 -11.56
C GLU A 74 -3.82 11.19 -12.25
N LYS A 75 -3.45 10.09 -12.91
CA LYS A 75 -4.40 9.12 -13.48
C LYS A 75 -5.31 8.53 -12.40
N GLN A 76 -4.75 8.17 -11.24
CA GLN A 76 -5.54 7.63 -10.14
C GLN A 76 -6.47 8.68 -9.54
N ALA A 77 -6.01 9.93 -9.37
CA ALA A 77 -6.85 11.03 -8.92
C ALA A 77 -8.00 11.31 -9.90
N PHE A 78 -7.70 11.35 -11.21
CA PHE A 78 -8.69 11.50 -12.26
C PHE A 78 -9.72 10.37 -12.27
N LYS A 79 -9.27 9.12 -12.07
CA LYS A 79 -10.17 7.96 -11.96
C LYS A 79 -11.15 8.10 -10.79
N ASN A 80 -10.66 8.46 -9.60
CA ASN A 80 -11.49 8.62 -8.41
C ASN A 80 -12.55 9.71 -8.61
N LEU A 81 -12.18 10.81 -9.28
CA LEU A 81 -13.10 11.89 -9.63
C LEU A 81 -14.23 11.40 -10.54
N VAL A 82 -13.91 10.64 -11.59
CA VAL A 82 -14.91 10.04 -12.49
C VAL A 82 -15.83 9.05 -11.75
N GLU A 83 -15.30 8.24 -10.84
CA GLU A 83 -16.09 7.30 -10.02
C GLU A 83 -17.10 8.03 -9.12
N SER A 84 -16.71 9.17 -8.56
CA SER A 84 -17.56 9.97 -7.67
C SER A 84 -18.78 10.61 -8.37
N GLU A 85 -18.72 10.75 -9.69
CA GLU A 85 -19.76 11.40 -10.51
C GLU A 85 -20.78 10.43 -11.13
N MET A 86 -20.61 9.12 -10.90
CA MET A 86 -21.52 8.10 -11.42
C MET A 86 -22.77 7.97 -10.55
N PRO A 87 -23.99 7.96 -11.13
CA PRO A 87 -25.22 7.79 -10.36
C PRO A 87 -25.31 6.39 -9.73
N ILE A 88 -25.55 6.34 -8.41
CA ILE A 88 -25.82 5.10 -7.67
C ILE A 88 -27.15 4.53 -8.17
N SER A 89 -27.08 3.40 -8.87
CA SER A 89 -28.25 2.71 -9.41
C SER A 89 -29.15 2.21 -8.28
N ARG A 90 -30.35 2.81 -8.15
CA ARG A 90 -31.40 2.39 -7.21
C ARG A 90 -32.03 1.09 -7.71
N ASN A 91 -31.63 -0.05 -7.12
CA ASN A 91 -32.44 -1.26 -7.19
C ASN A 91 -32.28 -2.11 -5.91
N PRO A 92 -33.29 -2.25 -5.03
CA PRO A 92 -33.12 -2.79 -3.67
C PRO A 92 -32.88 -4.31 -3.56
N GLN A 93 -33.00 -5.07 -4.64
CA GLN A 93 -32.96 -6.55 -4.59
C GLN A 93 -31.67 -7.21 -5.13
N LYS A 94 -30.59 -6.44 -5.36
CA LYS A 94 -29.28 -6.98 -5.81
C LYS A 94 -28.12 -6.77 -4.83
N LYS A 95 -28.41 -6.63 -3.53
CA LYS A 95 -27.39 -6.45 -2.48
C LYS A 95 -26.45 -7.66 -2.31
N SER A 96 -26.79 -8.86 -2.79
CA SER A 96 -25.95 -10.07 -2.59
C SER A 96 -25.03 -10.45 -3.75
N THR A 97 -25.15 -9.79 -4.92
CA THR A 97 -24.34 -10.13 -6.11
C THR A 97 -23.34 -9.05 -6.48
N VAL A 98 -23.61 -7.77 -6.15
CA VAL A 98 -22.72 -6.65 -6.50
C VAL A 98 -21.44 -6.66 -5.64
N GLU A 99 -21.51 -7.09 -4.38
CA GLU A 99 -20.30 -7.32 -3.57
C GLU A 99 -19.41 -8.41 -4.19
N LYS A 100 -19.98 -9.50 -4.70
CA LYS A 100 -19.20 -10.60 -5.29
C LYS A 100 -18.55 -10.25 -6.64
N THR A 101 -19.08 -9.27 -7.38
CA THR A 101 -18.51 -8.84 -8.67
C THR A 101 -17.55 -7.65 -8.51
N LEU A 102 -17.81 -6.72 -7.58
CA LEU A 102 -16.84 -5.67 -7.21
C LEU A 102 -15.56 -6.28 -6.61
N LEU A 103 -15.68 -7.34 -5.81
CA LEU A 103 -14.53 -8.09 -5.30
C LEU A 103 -13.74 -8.85 -6.39
N LYS A 104 -14.31 -9.02 -7.59
CA LYS A 104 -13.64 -9.66 -8.74
C LYS A 104 -12.96 -8.66 -9.68
N GLU A 105 -13.50 -7.46 -9.88
CA GLU A 105 -12.91 -6.45 -10.77
C GLU A 105 -11.89 -5.53 -10.09
N ILE A 106 -11.93 -5.39 -8.76
CA ILE A 106 -10.88 -4.71 -7.97
C ILE A 106 -9.53 -5.47 -8.04
N LYS A 107 -9.50 -6.70 -8.55
CA LYS A 107 -8.30 -7.56 -8.65
C LYS A 107 -7.35 -7.26 -9.82
N LYS A 108 -7.51 -6.15 -10.53
CA LYS A 108 -6.53 -5.66 -11.53
C LYS A 108 -5.87 -4.34 -11.11
N ARG A 109 -5.60 -4.17 -9.81
CA ARG A 109 -4.73 -3.12 -9.26
C ARG A 109 -3.38 -3.73 -8.91
N ASN A 110 -2.29 -3.03 -9.26
CA ASN A 110 -0.91 -3.49 -9.18
C ASN A 110 -0.64 -4.36 -7.96
N GLU A 111 -0.28 -5.60 -8.27
CA GLU A 111 -0.18 -6.73 -7.37
C GLU A 111 1.03 -6.53 -6.44
N VAL A 112 0.87 -6.70 -5.12
CA VAL A 112 2.03 -6.83 -4.22
C VAL A 112 2.73 -8.12 -4.60
N SER A 113 3.85 -7.97 -5.31
CA SER A 113 4.73 -9.08 -5.58
C SER A 113 5.30 -9.59 -4.26
N ASP A 114 5.35 -10.92 -4.08
CA ASP A 114 6.09 -11.62 -3.02
C ASP A 114 7.54 -11.10 -2.83
N SER A 115 8.03 -10.31 -3.79
CA SER A 115 9.21 -9.44 -3.72
C SER A 115 9.47 -8.79 -2.37
N ILE A 116 8.47 -8.26 -1.64
CA ILE A 116 8.75 -7.60 -0.36
C ILE A 116 9.27 -8.60 0.68
N LEU A 117 8.77 -9.84 0.65
CA LEU A 117 9.18 -10.93 1.54
C LEU A 117 10.50 -11.58 1.13
N THR A 118 11.03 -11.30 -0.06
CA THR A 118 12.33 -11.84 -0.52
C THR A 118 13.49 -11.39 0.36
N ASN A 119 13.39 -10.18 0.92
CA ASN A 119 14.32 -9.68 1.91
C ASN A 119 13.57 -9.26 3.17
N PHE A 120 13.85 -9.97 4.26
CA PHE A 120 13.36 -9.72 5.61
C PHE A 120 13.42 -8.23 6.02
N LEU A 121 14.50 -7.52 5.66
CA LEU A 121 14.68 -6.11 6.03
C LEU A 121 13.64 -5.18 5.41
N ASN A 122 13.03 -5.54 4.29
CA ASN A 122 12.09 -4.67 3.59
C ASN A 122 10.87 -4.32 4.46
N ILE A 123 10.39 -5.24 5.28
CA ILE A 123 9.24 -4.98 6.16
C ILE A 123 9.64 -3.98 7.25
N TYR A 124 10.77 -4.22 7.93
CA TYR A 124 11.26 -3.32 8.99
C TYR A 124 11.56 -1.93 8.47
N VAL A 125 12.21 -1.82 7.30
CA VAL A 125 12.55 -0.52 6.70
C VAL A 125 11.28 0.20 6.28
N LYS A 126 10.32 -0.48 5.64
CA LYS A 126 9.03 0.10 5.26
C LYS A 126 8.30 0.63 6.50
N ASP A 127 8.17 -0.19 7.54
CA ASP A 127 7.38 0.18 8.72
C ASP A 127 8.10 1.16 9.64
N ALA A 128 9.44 1.23 9.61
CA ALA A 128 10.20 2.29 10.27
C ALA A 128 9.81 3.69 9.74
N PHE A 129 9.50 3.83 8.44
CA PHE A 129 9.00 5.09 7.89
C PHE A 129 7.56 5.44 8.29
N GLN A 130 6.91 4.67 9.18
CA GLN A 130 5.72 5.15 9.91
C GLN A 130 6.10 6.13 11.02
N ILE A 131 7.33 6.09 11.52
CA ILE A 131 7.85 6.98 12.56
C ILE A 131 8.09 8.36 11.96
N LYS A 132 7.40 9.39 12.47
CA LYS A 132 7.48 10.76 11.94
C LYS A 132 8.91 11.29 11.85
N GLU A 133 9.71 11.09 12.90
CA GLU A 133 11.12 11.49 12.96
C GLU A 133 11.91 10.92 11.77
N LEU A 134 11.65 9.66 11.37
CA LEU A 134 12.31 9.03 10.22
C LEU A 134 11.81 9.52 8.87
N GLN A 135 10.57 10.01 8.78
CA GLN A 135 10.08 10.63 7.55
C GLN A 135 10.79 11.96 7.29
N GLU A 136 11.05 12.72 8.36
CA GLU A 136 11.70 14.03 8.32
C GLU A 136 13.22 13.94 8.22
N HIS A 137 13.80 12.95 8.88
CA HIS A 137 15.24 12.68 8.96
C HIS A 137 15.56 11.23 8.57
N PRO A 138 15.44 10.85 7.27
CA PRO A 138 15.64 9.48 6.81
C PRO A 138 16.98 8.86 7.17
N GLU A 139 18.04 9.66 7.34
CA GLU A 139 19.38 9.23 7.73
C GLU A 139 19.41 8.55 9.12
N LEU A 140 18.46 8.86 10.01
CA LEU A 140 18.38 8.27 11.34
C LEU A 140 18.00 6.79 11.31
N ILE A 141 17.50 6.28 10.18
CA ILE A 141 17.08 4.88 10.03
C ILE A 141 18.23 3.91 10.30
N TYR A 142 19.46 4.29 9.95
CA TYR A 142 20.64 3.44 10.16
C TYR A 142 20.94 3.25 11.65
N LYS A 143 20.69 4.28 12.46
CA LYS A 143 20.81 4.20 13.92
C LYS A 143 19.64 3.39 14.52
N LYS A 144 18.41 3.66 14.08
CA LYS A 144 17.20 2.99 14.58
C LYS A 144 17.17 1.49 14.27
N LEU A 145 17.72 1.07 13.14
CA LEU A 145 17.78 -0.34 12.72
C LEU A 145 19.17 -0.97 12.83
N ALA A 146 20.10 -0.33 13.55
CA ALA A 146 21.49 -0.82 13.71
C ALA A 146 21.56 -2.24 14.32
N PHE A 147 20.59 -2.59 15.17
CA PHE A 147 20.48 -3.93 15.73
C PHE A 147 20.10 -5.00 14.68
N LEU A 148 19.43 -4.60 13.59
CA LEU A 148 18.93 -5.53 12.58
C LEU A 148 19.92 -5.75 11.42
N ALA A 149 20.58 -4.70 10.95
CA ALA A 149 21.44 -4.79 9.77
C ALA A 149 22.43 -3.63 9.65
N ASP A 150 23.44 -3.83 8.78
CA ASP A 150 24.38 -2.79 8.39
C ASP A 150 23.77 -1.72 7.47
N GLU A 151 24.42 -0.56 7.41
CA GLU A 151 23.96 0.58 6.59
C GLU A 151 23.76 0.18 5.13
N LYS A 152 24.67 -0.64 4.59
CA LYS A 152 24.64 -1.12 3.20
C LYS A 152 23.37 -1.91 2.90
N SER A 153 22.96 -2.82 3.80
CA SER A 153 21.75 -3.62 3.60
C SER A 153 20.48 -2.79 3.76
N ILE A 154 20.47 -1.85 4.71
CA ILE A 154 19.36 -0.91 4.89
C ILE A 154 19.18 -0.04 3.65
N ARG A 155 20.27 0.52 3.11
CA ARG A 155 20.25 1.34 1.90
C ARG A 155 19.72 0.58 0.68
N LYS A 156 20.13 -0.69 0.51
CA LYS A 156 19.58 -1.58 -0.53
C LYS A 156 18.07 -1.76 -0.39
N SER A 157 17.58 -1.94 0.84
CA SER A 157 16.17 -2.09 1.12
C SER A 157 15.37 -0.81 0.84
N ILE A 158 15.88 0.35 1.26
CA ILE A 158 15.26 1.66 0.93
C ILE A 158 15.14 1.84 -0.59
N HIS A 159 16.23 1.56 -1.34
CA HIS A 159 16.20 1.68 -2.80
C HIS A 159 15.18 0.74 -3.44
N PHE A 160 15.11 -0.51 -2.98
CA PHE A 160 14.09 -1.46 -3.41
C PHE A 160 12.68 -0.93 -3.13
N LEU A 161 12.41 -0.46 -1.91
CA LEU A 161 11.09 0.03 -1.51
C LEU A 161 10.65 1.28 -2.29
N LEU A 162 11.56 2.21 -2.59
CA LEU A 162 11.29 3.37 -3.45
C LEU A 162 11.02 2.95 -4.90
N ARG A 163 11.80 1.99 -5.43
CA ARG A 163 11.66 1.49 -6.81
C ARG A 163 10.33 0.76 -7.02
N GLU A 164 9.94 -0.08 -6.07
CA GLU A 164 8.69 -0.86 -6.13
C GLU A 164 7.45 -0.04 -5.70
N GLY A 165 7.63 1.21 -5.25
CA GLY A 165 6.53 2.10 -4.88
C GLY A 165 5.93 1.82 -3.49
N TYR A 166 6.64 1.10 -2.61
CA TYR A 166 6.23 0.96 -1.20
C TYR A 166 6.53 2.23 -0.37
N LEU A 167 7.53 3.00 -0.81
CA LEU A 167 7.89 4.30 -0.27
C LEU A 167 7.93 5.32 -1.41
N ARG A 168 7.72 6.59 -1.09
CA ARG A 168 7.91 7.69 -2.04
C ARG A 168 8.63 8.86 -1.38
N LYS A 169 9.35 9.64 -2.20
CA LYS A 169 9.90 10.93 -1.79
C LYS A 169 8.89 12.05 -2.07
N THR A 170 8.64 12.90 -1.09
CA THR A 170 7.84 14.11 -1.26
C THR A 170 8.69 15.21 -1.91
N LEU A 171 8.04 16.32 -2.32
CA LEU A 171 8.72 17.50 -2.85
C LEU A 171 9.69 18.11 -1.82
N ASP A 172 9.36 18.01 -0.53
CA ASP A 172 10.22 18.44 0.59
C ASP A 172 11.30 17.40 0.95
N ASN A 173 11.54 16.44 0.07
CA ASN A 173 12.52 15.35 0.22
C ASN A 173 12.29 14.43 1.44
N LYS A 174 11.09 14.46 2.05
CA LYS A 174 10.67 13.49 3.08
C LYS A 174 10.40 12.13 2.45
N ILE A 175 10.66 11.04 3.17
CA ILE A 175 10.29 9.68 2.74
C ILE A 175 9.02 9.27 3.48
N VAL A 176 7.95 9.00 2.73
CA VAL A 176 6.65 8.60 3.30
C VAL A 176 6.16 7.30 2.66
N LEU A 177 5.24 6.62 3.35
CA LEU A 177 4.53 5.46 2.81
C LEU A 177 3.57 5.88 1.70
N ASP A 178 3.38 4.99 0.73
CA ASP A 178 2.37 5.11 -0.33
C ASP A 178 1.44 3.89 -0.22
N GLN A 179 0.13 4.03 0.06
CA GLN A 179 -0.82 2.89 0.14
C GLN A 179 -2.30 3.27 -0.14
N PRO A 180 -3.09 2.37 -0.78
CA PRO A 180 -3.52 1.08 -0.22
C PRO A 180 -3.21 -0.14 -1.11
N LEU A 181 -2.51 -1.13 -0.56
CA LEU A 181 -2.21 -2.39 -1.22
C LEU A 181 -3.12 -3.51 -0.67
N SER A 182 -3.79 -4.23 -1.57
CA SER A 182 -4.64 -5.38 -1.22
C SER A 182 -3.75 -6.59 -0.94
N VAL A 183 -3.71 -7.02 0.32
CA VAL A 183 -3.00 -8.24 0.72
C VAL A 183 -3.84 -9.44 0.29
N LYS A 184 -3.31 -10.25 -0.63
CA LYS A 184 -3.81 -11.61 -0.86
C LYS A 184 -2.87 -12.57 -0.15
N GLU A 185 -3.42 -13.49 0.64
CA GLU A 185 -2.68 -14.62 1.18
C GLU A 185 -2.04 -15.41 0.02
N PRO A 186 -0.70 -15.48 -0.07
CA PRO A 186 -0.06 -16.07 -1.23
C PRO A 186 -0.21 -17.61 -1.21
N LYS A 187 -0.47 -18.21 -2.38
CA LYS A 187 -0.55 -19.67 -2.51
C LYS A 187 0.82 -20.36 -2.41
N GLU A 188 1.91 -19.64 -2.69
CA GLU A 188 3.30 -20.07 -2.51
C GLU A 188 4.01 -19.40 -1.31
N ALA A 189 3.25 -18.65 -0.50
CA ALA A 189 3.74 -17.86 0.63
C ALA A 189 4.54 -18.69 1.63
N HIS A 190 4.23 -19.98 1.74
CA HIS A 190 4.63 -20.78 2.87
C HIS A 190 6.16 -20.82 3.05
N LEU A 191 6.95 -20.85 1.96
CA LEU A 191 8.41 -20.85 2.07
C LEU A 191 8.98 -19.49 2.47
N LEU A 192 8.51 -18.39 1.87
CA LEU A 192 8.97 -17.04 2.20
C LEU A 192 8.51 -16.61 3.59
N VAL A 193 7.26 -16.89 3.94
CA VAL A 193 6.68 -16.70 5.27
C VAL A 193 7.46 -17.52 6.30
N ARG A 194 7.71 -18.82 6.06
CA ARG A 194 8.54 -19.64 6.95
C ARG A 194 9.95 -19.08 7.12
N ARG A 195 10.59 -18.63 6.05
CA ARG A 195 11.92 -17.98 6.12
C ARG A 195 11.87 -16.68 6.93
N PHE A 196 10.81 -15.90 6.77
CA PHE A 196 10.57 -14.68 7.56
C PHE A 196 10.44 -15.01 9.04
N HIS A 197 9.55 -15.93 9.43
CA HIS A 197 9.39 -16.35 10.83
C HIS A 197 10.68 -16.92 11.44
N LYS A 198 11.46 -17.71 10.69
CA LYS A 198 12.77 -18.20 11.16
C LYS A 198 13.75 -17.06 11.44
N LYS A 199 13.79 -16.04 10.58
CA LYS A 199 14.64 -14.86 10.81
C LYS A 199 14.15 -14.02 11.98
N ALA A 200 12.82 -13.83 12.11
CA ALA A 200 12.21 -13.13 13.24
C ALA A 200 12.54 -13.83 14.57
N LEU A 201 12.47 -15.16 14.63
CA LEU A 201 12.86 -15.95 15.79
C LEU A 201 14.36 -15.83 16.11
N LYS A 202 15.22 -15.84 15.08
CA LYS A 202 16.66 -15.62 15.29
C LYS A 202 16.94 -14.22 15.87
N LEU A 203 16.22 -13.20 15.41
CA LEU A 203 16.32 -11.85 15.98
C LEU A 203 15.86 -11.81 17.44
N ALA A 204 14.76 -12.49 17.76
CA ALA A 204 14.27 -12.61 19.13
C ALA A 204 15.30 -13.31 20.03
N ALA A 205 15.92 -14.39 19.56
CA ALA A 205 16.98 -15.10 20.27
C ALA A 205 18.18 -14.19 20.56
N VAL A 206 18.70 -13.47 19.56
CA VAL A 206 19.78 -12.47 19.76
C VAL A 206 19.36 -11.36 20.73
N GLY A 207 18.08 -10.98 20.71
CA GLY A 207 17.52 -9.98 21.64
C GLY A 207 17.55 -10.43 23.10
N LEU A 208 17.52 -11.74 23.39
CA LEU A 208 17.65 -12.23 24.77
C LEU A 208 19.02 -11.89 25.36
N ASP A 209 20.06 -11.89 24.54
CA ASP A 209 21.45 -11.63 24.94
C ASP A 209 21.78 -10.14 24.99
N LEU A 210 21.26 -9.36 24.04
CA LEU A 210 21.69 -7.98 23.80
C LEU A 210 20.71 -6.91 24.31
N VAL A 211 19.43 -7.24 24.52
CA VAL A 211 18.43 -6.27 24.98
C VAL A 211 18.22 -6.41 26.49
N PRO A 212 18.38 -5.32 27.28
CA PRO A 212 18.14 -5.32 28.73
C PRO A 212 16.74 -5.82 29.11
N THR A 213 16.61 -6.46 30.27
CA THR A 213 15.37 -7.08 30.74
C THR A 213 14.22 -6.09 30.94
N ASP A 214 14.49 -4.83 31.24
CA ASP A 214 13.52 -3.74 31.35
C ASP A 214 13.00 -3.24 29.98
N LYS A 215 13.68 -3.61 28.90
CA LYS A 215 13.36 -3.21 27.52
C LYS A 215 12.87 -4.37 26.64
N ARG A 216 12.71 -5.57 27.21
CA ARG A 216 12.18 -6.74 26.52
C ARG A 216 11.16 -7.47 27.37
N ILE A 217 10.20 -8.10 26.69
CA ILE A 217 9.29 -9.07 27.29
C ILE A 217 9.67 -10.43 26.70
N ALA A 218 10.04 -11.37 27.56
CA ALA A 218 10.46 -12.72 27.16
C ALA A 218 9.79 -13.75 28.06
N ASN A 219 8.63 -14.26 27.61
CA ASN A 219 7.87 -15.28 28.32
C ASN A 219 7.90 -16.58 27.51
N THR A 220 7.93 -17.72 28.20
CA THR A 220 7.81 -19.04 27.60
C THR A 220 6.86 -19.87 28.45
N PHE A 221 5.89 -20.52 27.80
CA PHE A 221 4.91 -21.37 28.45
C PHE A 221 5.04 -22.79 27.90
N ILE A 222 5.10 -23.77 28.81
CA ILE A 222 5.06 -25.19 28.48
C ILE A 222 3.82 -25.73 29.18
N VAL A 223 2.81 -26.10 28.41
CA VAL A 223 1.51 -26.50 28.93
C VAL A 223 1.05 -27.82 28.29
N PRO A 224 0.61 -28.81 29.08
CA PRO A 224 -0.07 -29.98 28.53
C PRO A 224 -1.46 -29.58 28.05
N LEU A 225 -1.82 -29.99 26.84
CA LEU A 225 -3.12 -29.69 26.23
C LEU A 225 -3.71 -30.98 25.67
N ASP A 226 -5.01 -31.16 25.88
CA ASP A 226 -5.80 -32.08 25.08
C ASP A 226 -6.33 -31.35 23.82
N GLN A 227 -7.09 -32.05 22.98
CA GLN A 227 -7.59 -31.48 21.73
C GLN A 227 -8.54 -30.29 21.98
N THR A 228 -9.41 -30.38 22.99
CA THR A 228 -10.40 -29.34 23.31
C THR A 228 -9.70 -28.06 23.79
N THR A 229 -8.84 -28.20 24.80
CA THR A 229 -8.07 -27.10 25.40
C THR A 229 -7.05 -26.51 24.41
N TYR A 230 -6.55 -27.30 23.47
CA TYR A 230 -5.75 -26.79 22.36
C TYR A 230 -6.55 -25.83 21.46
N PHE A 231 -7.79 -26.18 21.08
CA PHE A 231 -8.62 -25.29 20.28
C PHE A 231 -9.00 -24.01 21.03
N GLU A 232 -9.31 -24.12 22.32
CA GLU A 232 -9.55 -22.94 23.18
C GLU A 232 -8.33 -22.01 23.20
N LEU A 233 -7.12 -22.56 23.36
CA LEU A 233 -5.88 -21.78 23.31
C LEU A 233 -5.66 -21.13 21.93
N GLN A 234 -5.98 -21.83 20.84
CA GLN A 234 -5.91 -21.25 19.50
C GLN A 234 -6.84 -20.04 19.34
N ASP A 235 -8.05 -20.11 19.88
CA ASP A 235 -9.02 -19.02 19.80
C ASP A 235 -8.60 -17.82 20.66
N MET A 236 -8.03 -18.05 21.85
CA MET A 236 -7.41 -16.99 22.64
C MET A 236 -6.29 -16.28 21.88
N ILE A 237 -5.41 -17.05 21.22
CA ILE A 237 -4.30 -16.50 20.42
C ILE A 237 -4.84 -15.67 19.25
N ARG A 238 -5.88 -16.15 18.55
CA ARG A 238 -6.52 -15.42 17.45
C ARG A 238 -7.13 -14.11 17.94
N SER A 239 -7.88 -14.15 19.04
CA SER A 239 -8.48 -12.95 19.64
C SER A 239 -7.43 -11.93 20.05
N PHE A 240 -6.33 -12.36 20.67
CA PHE A 240 -5.20 -11.49 20.99
C PHE A 240 -4.56 -10.88 19.73
N ALA A 241 -4.39 -11.67 18.66
CA ALA A 241 -3.84 -11.18 17.40
C ALA A 241 -4.74 -10.12 16.75
N ASP A 242 -6.07 -10.29 16.81
CA ASP A 242 -7.04 -9.31 16.32
C ASP A 242 -6.98 -8.01 17.13
N GLN A 243 -6.94 -8.11 18.46
CA GLN A 243 -6.77 -6.95 19.35
C GLN A 243 -5.45 -6.21 19.06
N LEU A 244 -4.36 -6.95 18.84
CA LEU A 244 -3.06 -6.37 18.51
C LEU A 244 -3.08 -5.69 17.15
N LYS A 245 -3.75 -6.28 16.15
CA LYS A 245 -3.94 -5.66 14.84
C LYS A 245 -4.69 -4.34 14.96
N GLU A 246 -5.80 -4.32 15.68
CA GLU A 246 -6.56 -3.08 15.93
C GLU A 246 -5.70 -2.03 16.64
N PHE A 247 -4.93 -2.44 17.66
CA PHE A 247 -3.99 -1.55 18.35
C PHE A 247 -2.96 -0.94 17.39
N CYS A 248 -2.37 -1.74 16.50
CA CYS A 248 -1.41 -1.28 15.51
C CYS A 248 -2.03 -0.28 14.52
N GLU A 249 -3.25 -0.56 14.04
CA GLU A 249 -3.94 0.27 13.04
C GLU A 249 -4.45 1.60 13.62
N THR A 250 -4.76 1.65 14.93
CA THR A 250 -5.43 2.80 15.54
C THR A 250 -4.56 3.61 16.49
N ARG A 251 -3.61 2.98 17.20
CA ARG A 251 -2.86 3.60 18.31
C ARG A 251 -1.36 3.67 18.08
N ALA A 252 -0.78 2.71 17.35
CA ALA A 252 0.68 2.65 17.17
C ALA A 252 1.25 3.65 16.14
N LEU A 253 0.39 4.41 15.43
CA LEU A 253 0.76 5.31 14.33
C LEU A 253 1.67 6.49 14.73
N GLN A 254 1.94 6.68 16.02
CA GLN A 254 2.81 7.74 16.55
C GLN A 254 3.99 7.20 17.36
N GLY A 255 4.32 5.90 17.23
CA GLY A 255 5.45 5.31 17.94
C GLY A 255 6.79 5.93 17.56
N GLU A 256 7.71 6.00 18.52
CA GLU A 256 9.08 6.51 18.32
C GLU A 256 10.08 5.41 17.97
N ASN A 257 9.73 4.15 18.26
CA ASN A 257 10.58 2.99 18.07
C ASN A 257 9.79 1.85 17.44
N LEU A 258 10.46 1.05 16.63
CA LEU A 258 9.88 -0.13 16.00
C LEU A 258 10.13 -1.35 16.90
N TYR A 259 9.05 -2.08 17.22
CA TYR A 259 9.11 -3.30 18.01
C TYR A 259 8.68 -4.50 17.16
N GLN A 260 9.37 -5.62 17.36
CA GLN A 260 8.92 -6.90 16.84
C GLN A 260 8.27 -7.69 17.97
N LEU A 261 7.01 -8.08 17.77
CA LEU A 261 6.35 -9.09 18.59
C LEU A 261 6.28 -10.40 17.79
N THR A 262 6.63 -11.52 18.42
CA THR A 262 6.57 -12.84 17.79
C THR A 262 5.95 -13.82 18.77
N LEU A 263 4.82 -14.40 18.39
CA LEU A 263 4.15 -15.45 19.15
C LEU A 263 4.12 -16.71 18.29
N ASN A 264 4.59 -17.83 18.83
CA ASN A 264 4.54 -19.13 18.15
C ASN A 264 3.98 -20.17 19.12
N LEU A 265 2.99 -20.94 18.65
CA LEU A 265 2.53 -22.15 19.30
C LEU A 265 2.94 -23.32 18.40
N THR A 266 3.71 -24.27 18.95
CA THR A 266 4.20 -25.42 18.18
C THR A 266 4.15 -26.67 19.06
N PRO A 267 3.57 -27.78 18.59
CA PRO A 267 3.64 -29.05 19.30
C PRO A 267 5.09 -29.49 19.52
N THR A 268 5.40 -30.00 20.71
CA THR A 268 6.73 -30.53 21.07
C THR A 268 6.84 -32.05 20.89
N GLY A 269 5.76 -32.71 20.47
CA GLY A 269 5.64 -34.16 20.20
C GLY A 269 5.06 -34.43 18.81
N ASP A 270 4.99 -35.71 18.45
CA ASP A 270 5.10 -36.27 17.09
C ASP A 270 4.81 -35.36 15.88
N LEU A 271 5.91 -34.83 15.35
CA LEU A 271 6.13 -34.48 13.95
C LEU A 271 7.30 -35.35 13.46
N LYS A 272 7.09 -36.22 12.46
CA LYS A 272 8.15 -37.05 11.85
C LYS A 272 9.21 -36.19 11.15
#